data_AF-A0A940HPL0-F1
#
_entry.id   AF-A0A940HPL0-F1
#
_cell.length_a   1.000
_cell.length_b   1.000
_cell.length_c   1.000
_cell.angle_alpha   90.00
_cell.angle_beta   90.00
_cell.angle_gamma   90.00
#
_symmetry.space_group_name_H-M   'P 1'
#
loop_
_entity.id
_entity.type
_entity.pdbx_description
1 polymer ?
#
loop_
_entity_poly.entity_id
_entity_poly.type
_entity_poly.pdbx_seq_one_letter_code
_entity_poly.pdbx_strand_id
1 'polypeptide(L)'
;MKENILTRRKGGMTAMVIIIFVNLLALAMMIYGGMRLGESPITLTIFVLGVVILCVGWIPFLGLKILRPQEALVLTLFGKYAGTLKGAGFYFVNPFCVAVNPAAGTRLNQSGDVKKDADTPAAAALAGGGNIALNLPVDRRISLKIMTLNNSRQKINDCLGNPVEIGIAVIWRVVDTAKAVFNVDNYKEYLSLQ
;
A
#
# COMPACT_ATOMS: atom_id res chain seq x y z
N MET A 1 -1.38 14.38 15.64
CA MET A 1 -1.05 14.97 14.32
C MET A 1 -2.32 15.37 13.59
N LYS A 2 -2.29 16.35 12.68
CA LYS A 2 -3.44 16.70 11.79
C LYS A 2 -3.25 15.98 10.45
N GLU A 3 -4.29 15.32 9.96
CA GLU A 3 -4.27 14.63 8.66
C GLU A 3 -4.19 15.62 7.49
N ASN A 4 -3.26 15.39 6.56
CA ASN A 4 -3.18 16.14 5.32
C ASN A 4 -3.66 15.26 4.17
N ILE A 5 -4.85 15.54 3.66
CA ILE A 5 -5.48 14.74 2.61
C ILE A 5 -4.97 15.21 1.24
N LEU A 6 -4.18 14.36 0.59
CA LEU A 6 -3.65 14.63 -0.74
C LEU A 6 -4.71 14.29 -1.79
N THR A 7 -5.68 15.19 -2.00
CA THR A 7 -6.71 15.04 -3.05
C THR A 7 -6.31 15.66 -4.39
N ARG A 8 -5.15 16.33 -4.47
CA ARG A 8 -4.93 17.42 -5.43
C ARG A 8 -4.81 17.03 -6.91
N ARG A 9 -4.73 15.76 -7.32
CA ARG A 9 -4.92 15.39 -8.74
C ARG A 9 -5.12 13.89 -8.90
N LYS A 10 -6.27 13.49 -9.45
CA LYS A 10 -6.57 12.16 -10.03
C LYS A 10 -5.76 11.93 -11.33
N GLY A 11 -4.50 12.32 -11.34
CA GLY A 11 -3.64 12.32 -12.52
C GLY A 11 -2.86 11.02 -12.71
N GLY A 12 -3.22 9.92 -12.06
CA GLY A 12 -2.49 8.66 -12.21
C GLY A 12 -2.51 8.15 -13.66
N MET A 13 -3.66 8.28 -14.33
CA MET A 13 -3.80 7.80 -15.71
C MET A 13 -3.03 8.68 -16.69
N THR A 14 -3.11 10.00 -16.53
CA THR A 14 -2.34 10.94 -17.36
C THR A 14 -0.84 10.78 -17.12
N ALA A 15 -0.42 10.58 -15.86
CA ALA A 15 0.98 10.28 -15.53
C ALA A 15 1.46 8.99 -16.19
N MET A 16 0.65 7.91 -16.17
CA MET A 16 1.00 6.66 -16.84
C MET A 16 1.19 6.85 -18.35
N VAL A 17 0.27 7.55 -19.02
CA VAL A 17 0.37 7.85 -20.45
C VAL A 17 1.62 8.68 -20.77
N ILE A 18 1.91 9.70 -19.96
CA ILE A 18 3.13 10.52 -20.12
C ILE A 18 4.39 9.66 -19.94
N ILE A 19 4.44 8.81 -18.91
CA ILE A 19 5.60 7.94 -18.66
C ILE A 19 5.81 6.98 -19.83
N ILE A 20 4.74 6.36 -20.35
CA ILE A 20 4.82 5.47 -21.52
C ILE A 20 5.33 6.26 -22.74
N PHE A 21 4.77 7.43 -23.00
CA PHE A 21 5.17 8.27 -24.14
C PHE A 21 6.64 8.67 -24.06
N VAL A 22 7.14 9.07 -22.87
CA VAL A 22 8.55 9.40 -22.64
C VAL A 22 9.45 8.18 -22.88
N ASN A 23 9.05 6.98 -22.44
CA ASN A 23 9.83 5.76 -22.68
C ASN A 23 9.84 5.37 -24.16
N LEU A 24 8.73 5.54 -24.89
CA LEU A 24 8.67 5.30 -26.34
C LEU A 24 9.55 6.31 -27.10
N LEU A 25 9.55 7.58 -26.69
CA LEU A 25 10.41 8.61 -27.28
C LEU A 25 11.89 8.30 -27.01
N ALA A 26 12.24 7.85 -25.81
CA ALA A 26 13.59 7.42 -25.46
C ALA A 26 14.07 6.23 -26.31
N LEU A 27 13.19 5.27 -26.56
CA LEU A 27 13.46 4.14 -27.45
C LEU A 27 13.70 4.62 -28.90
N ALA A 28 12.88 5.54 -29.41
CA ALA A 28 13.08 6.11 -30.74
C ALA A 28 14.40 6.90 -30.85
N MET A 29 14.74 7.70 -29.83
CA MET A 29 16.02 8.40 -29.75
C MET A 29 17.21 7.44 -29.72
N MET A 30 17.11 6.33 -28.99
CA MET A 30 18.14 5.30 -28.94
C MET A 30 18.33 4.62 -30.31
N ILE A 31 17.24 4.26 -31.00
CA ILE A 31 17.32 3.62 -32.33
C ILE A 31 17.90 4.59 -33.36
N TYR A 32 17.42 5.83 -33.40
CA TYR A 32 17.92 6.87 -34.31
C TYR A 32 19.40 7.18 -34.06
N GLY A 33 19.78 7.33 -32.79
CA GLY A 33 21.17 7.54 -32.39
C GLY A 33 22.08 6.37 -32.73
N GLY A 34 21.56 5.13 -32.65
CA GLY A 34 22.29 3.91 -33.00
C GLY A 34 22.49 3.72 -34.50
N MET A 35 21.51 4.08 -35.33
CA MET A 35 21.61 3.91 -36.80
C MET A 35 22.63 4.85 -37.45
N ARG A 36 22.88 6.03 -36.87
CA ARG A 36 23.80 7.04 -37.40
C ARG A 36 25.04 7.23 -36.52
N LEU A 37 25.43 6.15 -35.83
CA LEU A 37 26.57 6.15 -34.92
C LEU A 37 27.85 6.48 -35.71
N GLY A 38 28.51 7.59 -35.38
CA GLY A 38 29.78 8.00 -35.99
C GLY A 38 29.70 9.12 -37.04
N GLU A 39 28.51 9.55 -37.46
CA GLU A 39 28.37 10.67 -38.42
C GLU A 39 28.59 12.05 -37.77
N SER A 40 28.11 12.23 -36.53
CA SER A 40 28.23 13.51 -35.81
C SER A 40 28.28 13.32 -34.29
N PRO A 41 28.92 14.24 -33.53
CA PRO A 41 28.92 14.19 -32.07
C PRO A 41 27.52 14.39 -31.45
N ILE A 42 26.58 15.01 -32.17
CA ILE A 42 25.20 15.19 -31.73
C ILE A 42 24.48 13.84 -31.66
N THR A 43 24.71 12.96 -32.64
CA THR A 43 24.09 11.64 -32.69
C THR A 43 24.52 10.74 -31.52
N LEU A 44 25.79 10.80 -31.13
CA LEU A 44 26.31 10.09 -29.95
C LEU A 44 25.61 10.57 -28.66
N THR A 45 25.41 11.88 -28.54
CA THR A 45 24.74 12.47 -27.36
C THR A 45 23.29 12.02 -27.24
N ILE A 46 22.55 11.99 -28.37
CA ILE A 46 21.15 11.51 -28.41
C ILE A 46 21.07 10.03 -28.04
N PHE A 47 22.00 9.20 -28.51
CA PHE A 47 22.05 7.78 -28.17
C PHE A 47 22.26 7.56 -26.66
N VAL A 48 23.26 8.22 -26.07
CA VAL A 48 23.55 8.12 -24.63
C VAL A 48 22.37 8.64 -23.79
N LEU A 49 21.74 9.75 -24.21
CA LEU A 49 20.57 10.29 -23.53
C LEU A 49 19.39 9.30 -23.56
N GLY A 50 19.12 8.66 -24.70
CA GLY A 50 18.07 7.64 -24.82
C GLY A 50 18.30 6.45 -23.89
N VAL A 51 19.54 5.97 -23.79
CA VAL A 51 19.92 4.88 -22.87
C VAL A 51 19.68 5.28 -21.41
N VAL A 52 20.13 6.46 -20.99
CA VAL A 52 19.96 6.94 -19.61
C VAL A 52 18.48 7.08 -19.26
N ILE A 53 17.67 7.64 -20.17
CA ILE A 53 16.22 7.80 -19.93
C ILE A 53 15.53 6.43 -19.82
N LEU A 54 15.91 5.42 -20.61
CA LEU A 54 15.37 4.06 -20.47
C LEU A 54 15.79 3.40 -19.15
N CYS A 55 17.04 3.59 -18.73
CA CYS A 55 17.54 3.06 -17.45
C CYS A 55 16.83 3.67 -16.24
N VAL A 56 16.36 4.92 -16.31
CA VAL A 56 15.64 5.60 -15.21
C VAL A 56 14.12 5.53 -15.39
N GLY A 57 13.64 5.30 -16.61
CA GLY A 57 12.25 5.41 -17.02
C GLY A 57 11.30 4.40 -16.36
N TRP A 58 11.82 3.33 -15.77
CA TRP A 58 11.02 2.37 -14.98
C TRP A 58 10.71 2.88 -13.55
N ILE A 59 11.54 3.75 -12.98
CA ILE A 59 11.39 4.22 -11.58
C ILE A 59 10.04 4.94 -11.34
N PRO A 60 9.58 5.85 -12.21
CA PRO A 60 8.28 6.50 -12.04
C PRO A 60 7.09 5.53 -11.98
N PHE A 61 7.16 4.34 -12.58
CA PHE A 61 6.07 3.37 -12.52
C PHE A 61 5.80 2.89 -11.08
N LEU A 62 6.80 2.86 -10.19
CA LEU A 62 6.61 2.48 -8.78
C LEU A 62 5.73 3.47 -7.99
N GLY A 63 5.62 4.70 -8.49
CA GLY A 63 4.81 5.78 -7.91
C GLY A 63 3.31 5.65 -8.20
N LEU A 64 2.89 4.74 -9.08
CA LEU A 64 1.47 4.57 -9.43
C LEU A 64 0.76 3.74 -8.35
N LYS A 65 -0.34 4.27 -7.80
CA LYS A 65 -1.15 3.62 -6.76
C LYS A 65 -2.63 3.66 -7.13
N ILE A 66 -3.30 2.52 -7.03
CA ILE A 66 -4.75 2.39 -7.25
C ILE A 66 -5.47 2.25 -5.91
N LEU A 67 -6.55 3.01 -5.71
CA LEU A 67 -7.35 3.00 -4.48
C LEU A 67 -8.81 2.72 -4.80
N ARG A 68 -9.43 1.79 -4.06
CA ARG A 68 -10.85 1.45 -4.24
C ARG A 68 -11.74 2.44 -3.47
N PRO A 69 -13.06 2.45 -3.70
CA PRO A 69 -13.99 3.24 -2.91
C PRO A 69 -13.89 2.89 -1.42
N GLN A 70 -13.94 3.91 -0.56
CA GLN A 70 -13.84 3.78 0.91
C GLN A 70 -12.53 3.15 1.39
N GLU A 71 -11.42 3.34 0.66
CA GLU A 71 -10.07 3.02 1.10
C GLU A 71 -9.22 4.28 1.28
N ALA A 72 -8.23 4.18 2.16
CA ALA A 72 -7.20 5.18 2.36
C ALA A 72 -5.81 4.55 2.37
N LEU A 73 -4.80 5.35 1.99
CA LEU A 73 -3.39 4.97 2.04
C LEU A 73 -2.59 6.07 2.71
N VAL A 74 -1.95 5.74 3.82
CA VAL A 74 -1.07 6.66 4.56
C VAL A 74 0.35 6.51 4.01
N LEU A 75 0.94 7.63 3.60
CA LEU A 75 2.24 7.66 2.91
C LEU A 75 3.29 8.40 3.74
N THR A 76 4.49 7.82 3.76
CA THR A 76 5.69 8.44 4.32
C THR A 76 6.75 8.58 3.23
N LEU A 77 7.46 9.71 3.24
CA LEU A 77 8.61 9.97 2.38
C LEU A 77 9.83 10.15 3.27
N PHE A 78 10.82 9.26 3.17
CA PHE A 78 12.04 9.26 4.00
C PHE A 78 11.76 9.38 5.52
N GLY A 79 10.79 8.60 6.02
CA GLY A 79 10.41 8.61 7.44
C GLY A 79 9.54 9.79 7.89
N LYS A 80 9.31 10.79 7.04
CA LYS A 80 8.40 11.90 7.32
C LYS A 80 7.02 11.62 6.75
N TYR A 81 5.97 11.98 7.48
CA TYR A 81 4.60 11.91 6.99
C TYR A 81 4.44 12.81 5.75
N ALA A 82 4.16 12.20 4.61
CA ALA A 82 3.98 12.91 3.34
C ALA A 82 2.51 13.31 3.12
N GLY A 83 1.58 12.47 3.60
CA GLY A 83 0.15 12.71 3.51
C GLY A 83 -0.66 11.42 3.42
N THR A 84 -1.97 11.57 3.33
CA THR A 84 -2.91 10.46 3.15
C THR A 84 -3.64 10.58 1.82
N LEU A 85 -3.68 9.52 1.03
CA LEU A 85 -4.59 9.38 -0.10
C LEU A 85 -5.95 8.87 0.39
N LYS A 86 -7.04 9.54 0.02
CA LYS A 86 -8.42 9.10 0.27
C LYS A 86 -9.25 9.15 -1.00
N GLY A 87 -10.16 8.20 -1.12
CA GLY A 87 -11.14 8.14 -2.20
C GLY A 87 -10.72 7.25 -3.36
N ALA A 88 -11.72 6.83 -4.15
CA ALA A 88 -11.47 5.96 -5.30
C ALA A 88 -10.73 6.72 -6.39
N GLY A 89 -9.72 6.07 -6.97
CA GLY A 89 -9.00 6.63 -8.10
C GLY A 89 -7.64 6.00 -8.36
N PHE A 90 -7.04 6.46 -9.44
CA PHE A 90 -5.67 6.14 -9.79
C PHE A 90 -4.79 7.36 -9.53
N TYR A 91 -3.84 7.21 -8.61
CA TYR A 91 -2.99 8.28 -8.09
C TYR A 91 -1.55 8.06 -8.53
N PHE A 92 -0.87 9.16 -8.83
CA PHE A 92 0.58 9.18 -8.99
C PHE A 92 1.18 9.88 -7.79
N VAL A 93 2.03 9.16 -7.06
CA VAL A 93 2.82 9.69 -5.95
C VAL A 93 4.30 9.58 -6.29
N ASN A 94 5.13 10.28 -5.55
CA ASN A 94 6.57 10.14 -5.67
C ASN A 94 6.95 8.64 -5.48
N PRO A 95 7.77 8.04 -6.36
CA PRO A 95 8.17 6.63 -6.28
C PRO A 95 8.86 6.24 -4.96
N PHE A 96 9.42 7.22 -4.23
CA PHE A 96 10.04 6.99 -2.92
C PHE A 96 9.04 7.02 -1.75
N CYS A 97 7.75 7.22 -1.99
CA CYS A 97 6.72 7.14 -0.97
C CYS A 97 6.43 5.68 -0.58
N VAL A 98 6.53 5.39 0.71
CA VAL A 98 6.20 4.08 1.28
C VAL A 98 4.85 4.18 1.99
N ALA A 99 3.99 3.20 1.76
CA ALA A 99 2.74 3.06 2.51
C ALA A 99 3.00 2.45 3.89
N VAL A 100 2.38 3.00 4.92
CA VAL A 100 2.51 2.53 6.30
C VAL A 100 1.14 2.16 6.86
N ASN A 101 1.02 0.94 7.37
CA ASN A 101 -0.13 0.47 8.14
C ASN A 101 0.33 -0.71 9.03
N PRO A 102 0.65 -0.45 10.30
CA PRO A 102 1.04 -1.50 11.25
C PRO A 102 -0.06 -2.55 11.46
N ALA A 103 -1.33 -2.14 11.42
CA ALA A 103 -2.49 -3.01 11.65
C ALA A 103 -2.91 -3.83 10.42
N ALA A 104 -2.13 -3.80 9.33
CA ALA A 104 -2.46 -4.45 8.08
C ALA A 104 -2.46 -5.99 8.21
N GLY A 105 -1.53 -6.54 8.99
CA GLY A 105 -1.42 -7.98 9.24
C GLY A 105 -2.29 -8.48 10.40
N THR A 106 -2.87 -7.56 11.17
CA THR A 106 -3.65 -7.90 12.36
C THR A 106 -5.00 -8.47 11.95
N ARG A 107 -5.18 -9.76 12.24
CA ARG A 107 -6.45 -10.47 12.16
C ARG A 107 -6.96 -10.63 13.59
N LEU A 108 -8.08 -9.96 13.90
CA LEU A 108 -8.76 -10.18 15.17
C LEU A 108 -9.55 -11.48 15.06
N ASN A 109 -9.33 -12.42 15.98
CA ASN A 109 -9.98 -13.74 16.02
C ASN A 109 -11.47 -13.61 16.39
N GLN A 110 -12.27 -13.06 15.48
CA GLN A 110 -13.62 -12.60 15.81
C GLN A 110 -14.73 -13.27 15.03
N SER A 111 -14.38 -14.24 14.18
CA SER A 111 -15.33 -15.21 13.63
C SER A 111 -14.60 -16.51 13.32
N GLY A 112 -15.23 -17.65 13.65
CA GLY A 112 -14.74 -18.99 13.31
C GLY A 112 -14.70 -19.29 11.81
N ASP A 113 -15.26 -18.40 10.97
CA ASP A 113 -15.33 -18.57 9.51
C ASP A 113 -14.13 -17.97 8.76
N VAL A 114 -13.07 -17.56 9.46
CA VAL A 114 -11.82 -17.20 8.81
C VAL A 114 -11.12 -18.50 8.41
N LYS A 115 -11.36 -18.95 7.17
CA LYS A 115 -10.52 -19.96 6.53
C LYS A 115 -9.07 -19.63 6.86
N LYS A 116 -8.40 -20.53 7.57
CA LYS A 116 -6.94 -20.49 7.66
C LYS A 116 -6.47 -20.68 6.24
N ASP A 117 -5.93 -19.65 5.62
CA ASP A 117 -5.10 -19.78 4.40
C ASP A 117 -3.77 -20.47 4.76
N ALA A 118 -3.84 -21.52 5.58
CA ALA A 118 -2.74 -22.33 6.07
C ALA A 118 -2.65 -23.65 5.29
N ASP A 119 -3.21 -23.70 4.07
CA ASP A 119 -3.00 -24.79 3.12
C ASP A 119 -2.65 -24.19 1.74
N THR A 120 -1.37 -23.84 1.60
CA THR A 120 -0.40 -24.03 0.47
C THR A 120 -0.89 -24.31 -0.97
N PRO A 121 -0.06 -24.19 -2.04
CA PRO A 121 1.34 -23.72 -2.15
C PRO A 121 1.66 -22.92 -3.44
N ALA A 122 2.44 -21.84 -3.34
CA ALA A 122 3.04 -21.21 -4.52
C ALA A 122 4.55 -20.94 -4.34
N ALA A 123 5.33 -21.98 -4.03
CA ALA A 123 6.79 -22.03 -4.28
C ALA A 123 7.46 -23.36 -3.85
N ALA A 124 6.84 -24.53 -4.10
CA ALA A 124 7.54 -25.81 -3.94
C ALA A 124 8.31 -26.25 -5.21
N ALA A 125 8.44 -25.40 -6.24
CA ALA A 125 8.86 -25.86 -7.57
C ALA A 125 10.21 -25.34 -8.09
N LEU A 126 11.02 -24.64 -7.29
CA LEU A 126 12.38 -24.23 -7.72
C LEU A 126 13.41 -24.46 -6.61
N ALA A 127 13.82 -25.73 -6.51
CA ALA A 127 15.13 -26.24 -6.09
C ALA A 127 15.96 -25.38 -5.11
N GLY A 128 15.98 -25.78 -3.83
CA GLY A 128 16.96 -25.36 -2.83
C GLY A 128 16.33 -25.19 -1.46
N GLY A 129 16.58 -26.12 -0.54
CA GLY A 129 15.98 -26.21 0.79
C GLY A 129 16.35 -25.08 1.75
N GLY A 130 15.85 -23.88 1.48
CA GLY A 130 15.81 -22.76 2.42
C GLY A 130 14.37 -22.43 2.76
N ASN A 131 14.05 -22.35 4.06
CA ASN A 131 12.80 -21.76 4.54
C ASN A 131 12.81 -20.25 4.25
N ILE A 132 12.60 -19.87 3.00
CA ILE A 132 12.31 -18.49 2.65
C ILE A 132 10.85 -18.28 3.03
N ALA A 133 10.62 -17.76 4.23
CA ALA A 133 9.35 -17.17 4.58
C ALA A 133 9.10 -16.00 3.62
N LEU A 134 8.47 -16.29 2.48
CA LEU A 134 7.95 -15.28 1.56
C LEU A 134 6.89 -14.53 2.35
N ASN A 135 7.28 -13.43 2.97
CA ASN A 135 6.38 -12.53 3.66
C ASN A 135 5.42 -11.97 2.60
N LEU A 136 4.23 -12.57 2.47
CA LEU A 136 3.26 -12.14 1.48
C LEU A 136 3.04 -10.64 1.64
N PRO A 137 2.93 -9.87 0.54
CA PRO A 137 2.72 -8.44 0.62
C PRO A 137 1.41 -8.15 1.36
N VAL A 138 1.52 -7.75 2.62
CA VAL A 138 0.39 -7.36 3.44
C VAL A 138 -0.21 -6.09 2.85
N ASP A 139 -1.51 -6.10 2.55
CA ASP A 139 -2.21 -4.95 2.00
C ASP A 139 -2.26 -3.79 3.01
N ARG A 140 -1.42 -2.78 2.80
CA ARG A 140 -1.27 -1.63 3.73
C ARG A 140 -2.39 -0.59 3.60
N ARG A 141 -3.47 -0.91 2.88
CA ARG A 141 -4.65 -0.05 2.78
C ARG A 141 -5.44 -0.05 4.07
N ILE A 142 -6.08 1.06 4.36
CA ILE A 142 -6.96 1.24 5.52
C ILE A 142 -8.38 1.38 5.01
N SER A 143 -9.26 0.51 5.47
CA SER A 143 -10.69 0.61 5.18
C SER A 143 -11.31 1.79 5.93
N LEU A 144 -12.05 2.63 5.22
CA LEU A 144 -12.87 3.71 5.78
C LEU A 144 -14.33 3.28 6.00
N LYS A 145 -14.65 2.01 5.69
CA LYS A 145 -15.96 1.43 5.93
C LYS A 145 -16.18 1.23 7.43
N ILE A 146 -17.45 1.17 7.80
CA ILE A 146 -17.86 0.79 9.16
C ILE A 146 -17.50 -0.69 9.36
N MET A 147 -16.88 -0.99 10.49
CA MET A 147 -16.47 -2.32 10.91
C MET A 147 -17.09 -2.64 12.27
N THR A 148 -17.43 -3.91 12.47
CA THR A 148 -17.95 -4.40 13.74
C THR A 148 -16.87 -5.20 14.44
N LEU A 149 -16.60 -4.86 15.69
CA LEU A 149 -15.80 -5.61 16.64
C LEU A 149 -16.77 -6.34 17.57
N ASN A 150 -16.85 -7.68 17.49
CA ASN A 150 -17.65 -8.51 18.39
C ASN A 150 -16.80 -9.18 19.48
N ASN A 151 -16.79 -8.66 20.69
CA ASN A 151 -16.08 -9.33 21.79
C ASN A 151 -16.89 -10.58 22.20
N SER A 152 -16.29 -11.76 22.05
CA SER A 152 -16.92 -13.04 22.40
C SER A 152 -17.48 -12.99 23.82
N ARG A 153 -18.55 -13.75 24.10
CA ARG A 153 -19.17 -13.77 25.42
C ARG A 153 -18.13 -14.04 26.50
N GLN A 154 -17.97 -13.09 27.41
CA GLN A 154 -17.08 -13.22 28.56
C GLN A 154 -17.90 -13.56 29.80
N LYS A 155 -17.41 -14.51 30.57
CA LYS A 155 -18.01 -14.90 31.84
C LYS A 155 -17.42 -14.01 32.93
N ILE A 156 -18.26 -13.16 33.52
CA ILE A 156 -17.89 -12.20 34.55
C ILE A 156 -18.79 -12.45 35.76
N ASN A 157 -18.29 -12.22 36.97
CA ASN A 157 -19.10 -12.33 38.17
C ASN A 157 -19.81 -11.00 38.45
N ASP A 158 -21.10 -11.04 38.76
CA ASP A 158 -21.84 -9.89 39.28
C ASP A 158 -21.42 -9.59 40.75
N CYS A 159 -21.88 -8.48 41.31
CA CYS A 159 -21.55 -8.05 42.68
C CYS A 159 -21.90 -9.10 43.76
N LEU A 160 -22.86 -9.98 43.50
CA LEU A 160 -23.25 -11.10 44.37
C LEU A 160 -22.45 -12.40 44.10
N GLY A 161 -21.47 -12.39 43.20
CA GLY A 161 -20.64 -13.55 42.85
C GLY A 161 -21.29 -14.53 41.86
N ASN A 162 -22.50 -14.25 41.37
CA ASN A 162 -23.15 -15.06 40.35
C ASN A 162 -22.43 -14.90 38.99
N PRO A 163 -22.11 -15.99 38.29
CA PRO A 163 -21.51 -15.90 36.97
C PRO A 163 -22.55 -15.48 35.93
N VAL A 164 -22.29 -14.37 35.25
CA VAL A 164 -23.10 -13.82 34.15
C VAL A 164 -22.27 -13.80 32.88
N GLU A 165 -22.89 -14.11 31.75
CA GLU A 165 -22.26 -14.01 30.43
C GLU A 165 -22.66 -12.70 29.75
N ILE A 166 -21.66 -11.89 29.36
CA ILE A 166 -21.89 -10.63 28.66
C ILE A 166 -21.18 -10.67 27.32
N GLY A 167 -21.88 -10.29 26.25
CA GLY A 167 -21.31 -10.08 24.92
C GLY A 167 -21.44 -8.61 24.52
N ILE A 168 -20.40 -8.05 23.93
CA ILE A 168 -20.36 -6.64 23.52
C ILE A 168 -20.02 -6.56 22.03
N ALA A 169 -20.82 -5.81 21.28
CA ALA A 169 -20.53 -5.46 19.90
C ALA A 169 -20.25 -3.96 19.78
N VAL A 170 -19.08 -3.61 19.26
CA VAL A 170 -18.64 -2.23 19.03
C VAL A 170 -18.60 -1.97 17.53
N ILE A 171 -19.34 -0.96 17.07
CA ILE A 171 -19.35 -0.54 15.67
C ILE A 171 -18.48 0.71 15.55
N TRP A 172 -17.49 0.69 14.67
CA TRP A 172 -16.52 1.77 14.54
C TRP A 172 -16.10 2.00 13.08
N ARG A 173 -15.51 3.17 12.80
CA ARG A 173 -14.89 3.47 11.52
C ARG A 173 -13.67 4.37 11.71
N VAL A 174 -12.69 4.24 10.82
CA VAL A 174 -11.53 5.14 10.82
C VAL A 174 -11.93 6.49 10.21
N VAL A 175 -11.82 7.56 10.99
CA VAL A 175 -12.08 8.94 10.54
C VAL A 175 -10.78 9.61 10.09
N ASP A 176 -9.77 9.63 10.97
CA ASP A 176 -8.43 10.16 10.74
C ASP A 176 -7.43 9.00 10.63
N THR A 177 -6.93 8.76 9.41
CA THR A 177 -6.07 7.60 9.14
C THR A 177 -4.64 7.82 9.61
N ALA A 178 -4.17 9.08 9.62
CA ALA A 178 -2.84 9.42 10.08
C ALA A 178 -2.74 9.17 11.60
N LYS A 179 -3.74 9.62 12.37
CA LYS A 179 -3.79 9.31 13.81
C LYS A 179 -3.92 7.81 14.07
N ALA A 180 -4.76 7.10 13.31
CA ALA A 180 -4.94 5.66 13.50
C ALA A 180 -3.63 4.87 13.32
N VAL A 181 -2.73 5.33 12.44
CA VAL A 181 -1.44 4.66 12.17
C VAL A 181 -0.30 5.12 13.07
N PHE A 182 -0.24 6.40 13.43
CA PHE A 182 0.92 6.98 14.12
C PHE A 182 0.71 7.24 15.62
N ASN A 183 -0.52 7.34 16.11
CA ASN A 183 -0.76 7.58 17.53
C ASN A 183 -0.78 6.29 18.37
N VAL A 184 -1.02 5.15 17.73
CA VAL A 184 -1.17 3.85 18.39
C VAL A 184 -0.48 2.79 17.53
N ASP A 185 0.25 1.87 18.15
CA ASP A 185 1.00 0.82 17.45
C ASP A 185 0.09 -0.04 16.56
N ASN A 186 -1.08 -0.41 17.08
CA ASN A 186 -2.08 -1.19 16.35
C ASN A 186 -3.49 -0.78 16.77
N TYR A 187 -4.12 0.10 15.99
CA TYR A 187 -5.46 0.60 16.31
C TYR A 187 -6.55 -0.48 16.37
N LYS A 188 -6.40 -1.60 15.66
CA LYS A 188 -7.36 -2.71 15.72
C LYS A 188 -7.29 -3.45 17.06
N GLU A 189 -6.07 -3.76 17.50
CA GLU A 189 -5.82 -4.45 18.76
C GLU A 189 -6.11 -3.55 19.96
N TYR A 190 -5.73 -2.27 19.88
CA TYR A 190 -6.07 -1.28 20.90
C TYR A 190 -7.57 -1.20 21.17
N LEU A 191 -8.40 -1.19 20.11
CA LEU A 191 -9.87 -1.20 20.25
C LEU A 191 -10.40 -2.51 20.86
N SER A 192 -9.69 -3.63 20.68
CA SER A 192 -10.11 -4.92 21.22
C SER A 192 -9.79 -5.11 22.71
N LEU A 193 -8.82 -4.34 23.24
CA LEU A 193 -8.41 -4.37 24.63
C LEU A 193 -9.22 -3.44 25.54
N GLN A 194 -9.86 -2.41 24.97
CA GLN A 194 -10.75 -1.48 25.70
C GLN A 194 -12.16 -2.05 25.86
#